data_AF-A0A959V6B7-F1
#
_entry.id   AF-A0A959V6B7-F1
#
_cell.length_a   1.000
_cell.length_b   1.000
_cell.length_c   1.000
_cell.angle_alpha   90.00
_cell.angle_beta   90.00
_cell.angle_gamma   90.00
#
_symmetry.space_group_name_H-M   'P 1'
#
loop_
_entity.id
_entity.type
_entity.pdbx_description
1 polymer ?
#
loop_
_entity_poly.entity_id
_entity_poly.type
_entity_poly.pdbx_seq_one_letter_code
_entity_poly.pdbx_strand_id
1 'polypeptide(L)'
;MQFTAAQIAELLRGEVDGDPQVLVNDLAKIEEARSGTLTFLANPKYTEHLYTTGASIAIVESGFSALQPLPKRLTLIRVKDPRAAFSELLERYDRLRYDRKGIEQPSYVSPKATLGRDVYIGTFCHIGDGV
;
A
#
# COMPACT_ATOMS: atom_id res chain seq x y z
N MET A 1 -7.55 -2.99 -7.41
CA MET A 1 -6.65 -2.66 -8.54
C MET A 1 -5.48 -3.62 -8.52
N GLN A 2 -4.80 -3.80 -9.66
CA GLN A 2 -3.58 -4.61 -9.75
C GLN A 2 -2.38 -3.70 -10.03
N PHE A 3 -1.24 -4.01 -9.43
CA PHE A 3 0.03 -3.32 -9.65
C PHE A 3 1.12 -4.32 -9.98
N THR A 4 1.99 -3.96 -10.90
CA THR A 4 3.22 -4.72 -11.20
C THR A 4 4.34 -4.35 -10.22
N ALA A 5 5.32 -5.24 -10.04
CA ALA A 5 6.52 -4.91 -9.29
C ALA A 5 7.24 -3.68 -9.85
N ALA A 6 7.29 -3.50 -11.18
CA ALA A 6 7.86 -2.32 -11.81
C ALA A 6 7.16 -1.02 -11.39
N GLN A 7 5.83 -0.99 -11.41
CA GLN A 7 5.05 0.19 -10.99
C GLN A 7 5.25 0.52 -9.51
N ILE A 8 5.32 -0.50 -8.66
CA ILE A 8 5.57 -0.31 -7.23
C ILE A 8 7.00 0.18 -7.00
N ALA A 9 7.98 -0.36 -7.70
CA ALA A 9 9.36 0.09 -7.60
C ALA A 9 9.52 1.54 -8.08
N GLU A 10 8.86 1.93 -9.18
CA GLU A 10 8.84 3.32 -9.66
C GLU A 10 8.24 4.27 -8.61
N LEU A 11 7.10 3.89 -8.03
CA LEU A 11 6.44 4.66 -6.96
C LEU A 11 7.38 4.86 -5.77
N LEU A 12 8.03 3.79 -5.33
CA LEU A 12 8.86 3.78 -4.11
C LEU A 12 10.32 4.17 -4.36
N ARG A 13 10.67 4.53 -5.61
CA ARG A 13 12.06 4.77 -6.06
C ARG A 13 13.00 3.63 -5.65
N GLY A 14 12.49 2.41 -5.76
CA GLY A 14 13.20 1.18 -5.46
C GLY A 14 13.71 0.47 -6.71
N GLU A 15 14.48 -0.58 -6.49
CA GLU A 15 14.97 -1.46 -7.55
C GLU A 15 14.28 -2.82 -7.48
N VAL A 16 13.93 -3.37 -8.64
CA VAL A 16 13.33 -4.71 -8.74
C VAL A 16 14.43 -5.76 -8.81
N ASP A 17 14.34 -6.77 -7.95
CA ASP A 17 15.18 -7.97 -7.97
C ASP A 17 14.25 -9.19 -8.09
N GLY A 18 14.15 -9.74 -9.31
CA GLY A 18 13.18 -10.77 -9.68
C GLY A 18 12.40 -10.41 -10.95
N ASP A 19 11.11 -10.73 -10.98
CA ASP A 19 10.24 -10.49 -12.14
C ASP A 19 9.51 -9.14 -12.04
N PRO A 20 9.84 -8.13 -12.87
CA PRO A 20 9.18 -6.82 -12.83
C PRO A 20 7.70 -6.86 -13.21
N GLN A 21 7.23 -7.92 -13.87
CA GLN A 21 5.85 -8.04 -14.36
C GLN A 21 4.93 -8.79 -13.38
N VAL A 22 5.45 -9.28 -12.25
CA VAL A 22 4.62 -9.95 -11.26
C VAL A 22 3.53 -8.99 -10.75
N LEU A 23 2.29 -9.48 -10.71
CA LEU A 23 1.13 -8.71 -10.32
C LEU A 23 0.74 -8.97 -8.87
N VAL A 24 0.41 -7.90 -8.17
CA VAL A 24 -0.23 -7.95 -6.85
C VAL A 24 -1.51 -7.13 -6.84
N ASN A 25 -2.48 -7.56 -6.03
CA ASN A 25 -3.77 -6.89 -5.89
C ASN A 25 -4.17 -6.66 -4.43
N ASP A 26 -3.33 -7.07 -3.48
CA ASP A 26 -3.63 -7.04 -2.05
C ASP A 26 -2.35 -6.86 -1.22
N LEU A 27 -2.50 -6.41 0.02
CA LEU A 27 -1.42 -6.22 0.98
C LEU A 27 -1.59 -7.20 2.14
N ALA A 28 -0.52 -7.84 2.57
CA ALA A 28 -0.56 -8.80 3.67
C ALA A 28 0.66 -8.68 4.60
N LYS A 29 0.45 -9.04 5.87
CA LYS A 29 1.56 -9.29 6.80
C LYS A 29 2.42 -10.44 6.27
N ILE A 30 3.72 -10.41 6.55
CA ILE A 30 4.69 -11.35 5.97
C ILE A 30 4.37 -12.82 6.33
N GLU A 31 3.75 -13.02 7.48
CA GLU A 31 3.32 -14.31 8.03
C GLU A 31 2.03 -14.85 7.38
N GLU A 32 1.17 -13.98 6.87
CA GLU A 32 -0.17 -14.29 6.33
C GLU A 32 -0.22 -14.13 4.80
N ALA A 33 0.90 -13.75 4.19
CA ALA A 33 0.97 -13.42 2.78
C ALA A 33 0.77 -14.64 1.89
N ARG A 34 0.08 -14.41 0.77
CA ARG A 34 -0.28 -15.41 -0.23
C ARG A 34 0.00 -14.89 -1.64
N SER A 35 -0.10 -15.76 -2.64
CA SER A 35 0.11 -15.36 -4.03
C SER A 35 -0.80 -14.18 -4.40
N GLY A 36 -0.23 -13.19 -5.09
CA GLY A 36 -0.90 -11.93 -5.44
C GLY A 36 -0.87 -10.86 -4.34
N THR A 37 -0.22 -11.13 -3.20
CA THR A 37 -0.02 -10.11 -2.16
C THR A 37 1.37 -9.50 -2.20
N LEU A 38 1.44 -8.23 -1.79
CA LEU A 38 2.68 -7.56 -1.42
C LEU A 38 2.83 -7.55 0.11
N THR A 39 4.05 -7.80 0.56
CA THR A 39 4.46 -7.65 1.96
C THR A 39 5.73 -6.82 2.09
N PHE A 40 6.24 -6.61 3.31
CA PHE A 40 7.49 -5.88 3.53
C PHE A 40 8.27 -6.45 4.73
N LEU A 41 9.59 -6.26 4.70
CA LEU A 41 10.51 -6.59 5.78
C LEU A 41 11.24 -5.31 6.22
N ALA A 42 10.72 -4.65 7.27
CA ALA A 42 11.39 -3.50 7.89
C ALA A 42 12.14 -3.85 9.18
N ASN A 43 11.76 -4.94 9.86
CA ASN A 43 12.42 -5.36 11.09
C ASN A 43 13.11 -6.71 10.86
N PRO A 44 14.45 -6.79 11.00
CA PRO A 44 15.21 -8.01 10.80
C PRO A 44 14.72 -9.22 11.61
N LYS A 45 14.01 -9.01 12.72
CA LYS A 45 13.45 -10.12 13.52
C LYS A 45 12.46 -11.01 12.75
N TYR A 46 11.89 -10.50 11.65
CA TYR A 46 10.95 -11.25 10.80
C TYR A 46 11.62 -11.86 9.56
N THR A 47 12.95 -11.81 9.44
CA THR A 47 13.67 -12.32 8.26
C THR A 47 13.34 -13.78 7.97
N GLU A 48 13.14 -14.61 8.99
CA GLU A 48 12.78 -16.03 8.83
C GLU A 48 11.45 -16.23 8.07
N HIS A 49 10.50 -15.30 8.22
CA HIS A 49 9.25 -15.36 7.46
C HIS A 49 9.45 -15.05 5.98
N LEU A 50 10.49 -14.30 5.60
CA LEU A 50 10.77 -14.00 4.19
C LEU A 50 11.13 -15.28 3.40
N TYR A 51 11.77 -16.26 4.04
CA TYR A 51 12.14 -17.52 3.38
C TYR A 51 10.96 -18.47 3.14
N THR A 52 9.85 -18.26 3.86
CA THR A 52 8.65 -19.12 3.82
C THR A 52 7.39 -18.39 3.37
N THR A 53 7.47 -17.09 3.10
CA THR A 53 6.32 -16.26 2.74
C THR A 53 5.67 -16.72 1.44
N GLY A 54 4.34 -16.65 1.40
CA GLY A 54 3.57 -16.86 0.18
C GLY A 54 3.43 -15.59 -0.68
N ALA A 55 4.01 -14.46 -0.26
CA ALA A 55 3.95 -13.20 -1.00
C ALA A 55 4.51 -13.33 -2.42
N SER A 56 3.93 -12.58 -3.35
CA SER A 56 4.49 -12.44 -4.70
C SER A 56 5.55 -11.34 -4.76
N ILE A 57 5.39 -10.29 -3.94
CA ILE A 57 6.35 -9.19 -3.81
C ILE A 57 6.67 -8.96 -2.33
N ALA A 58 7.95 -8.76 -2.01
CA ALA A 58 8.37 -8.25 -0.70
C ALA A 58 9.23 -6.99 -0.85
N ILE A 59 8.86 -5.92 -0.14
CA ILE A 59 9.70 -4.72 0.00
C ILE A 59 10.78 -5.01 1.05
N VAL A 60 12.04 -4.82 0.71
CA VAL A 60 13.19 -5.05 1.60
C VAL A 60 14.17 -3.89 1.56
N GLU A 61 15.05 -3.82 2.55
CA GLU A 61 16.11 -2.82 2.56
C GLU A 61 17.10 -3.07 1.41
N SER A 62 17.64 -2.00 0.83
CA SER A 62 18.55 -2.07 -0.32
C SER A 62 19.78 -2.97 -0.07
N GLY A 63 20.35 -2.91 1.14
CA GLY A 63 21.46 -3.75 1.57
C GLY A 63 21.08 -5.17 2.01
N PHE A 64 19.80 -5.54 1.96
CA PHE A 64 19.35 -6.86 2.39
C PHE A 64 20.04 -7.97 1.60
N SER A 65 20.69 -8.88 2.33
CA SER A 65 21.34 -10.06 1.76
C SER A 65 20.71 -11.30 2.37
N ALA A 66 20.15 -12.16 1.51
CA ALA A 66 19.53 -13.39 1.94
C ALA A 66 20.59 -14.39 2.43
N LEU A 67 20.40 -14.94 3.63
CA LEU A 67 21.26 -15.99 4.19
C LEU A 67 20.81 -17.39 3.79
N GLN A 68 19.54 -17.52 3.39
CA GLN A 68 18.94 -18.76 2.92
C GLN A 68 18.27 -18.52 1.55
N PRO A 69 18.03 -19.57 0.75
CA PRO A 69 17.31 -19.44 -0.50
C PRO A 69 15.92 -18.82 -0.29
N LEU A 70 15.60 -17.80 -1.08
CA LEU A 70 14.27 -17.20 -1.12
C LEU A 70 13.30 -18.05 -1.94
N PRO A 71 11.98 -17.94 -1.71
CA PRO A 71 10.98 -18.57 -2.57
C PRO A 71 11.18 -18.17 -4.04
N LYS A 72 11.25 -19.15 -4.95
CA LYS A 72 11.56 -18.91 -6.38
C LYS A 72 10.64 -17.91 -7.09
N ARG A 73 9.44 -17.69 -6.58
CA ARG A 73 8.43 -16.80 -7.17
C ARG A 73 8.37 -15.43 -6.47
N LEU A 74 9.17 -15.22 -5.43
CA LEU A 74 9.21 -13.97 -4.69
C LEU A 74 10.06 -12.96 -5.46
N THR A 75 9.45 -11.83 -5.80
CA THR A 75 10.18 -10.67 -6.33
C THR A 75 10.43 -9.69 -5.19
N LEU A 76 11.66 -9.17 -5.09
CA LEU A 76 12.00 -8.17 -4.11
C LEU A 76 11.93 -6.77 -4.73
N ILE A 77 11.46 -5.81 -3.93
CA ILE A 77 11.61 -4.39 -4.21
C ILE A 77 12.55 -3.82 -3.16
N ARG A 78 13.74 -3.44 -3.60
CA ARG A 78 14.83 -2.96 -2.76
C ARG A 78 14.74 -1.45 -2.60
N VAL A 79 14.61 -0.97 -1.37
CA VAL A 79 14.44 0.45 -1.05
C VAL A 79 15.35 0.87 0.10
N LYS A 80 15.57 2.18 0.27
CA LYS A 80 16.40 2.68 1.38
C LYS A 80 15.76 2.46 2.75
N ASP A 81 14.46 2.66 2.87
CA ASP A 81 13.70 2.47 4.12
C ASP A 81 12.39 1.72 3.81
N PRO A 82 12.30 0.41 4.12
CA PRO A 82 11.11 -0.39 3.85
C PRO A 82 9.87 0.08 4.61
N ARG A 83 10.04 0.67 5.80
CA ARG A 83 8.93 1.15 6.62
C ARG A 83 8.33 2.40 6.01
N ALA A 84 9.17 3.37 5.66
CA ALA A 84 8.73 4.60 4.99
C ALA A 84 8.10 4.29 3.62
N ALA A 85 8.72 3.39 2.85
CA ALA A 85 8.19 2.98 1.55
C ALA A 85 6.81 2.31 1.66
N PHE A 86 6.61 1.45 2.67
CA PHE A 86 5.30 0.84 2.90
C PHE A 86 4.25 1.88 3.32
N SER A 87 4.62 2.88 4.14
CA SER A 87 3.73 4.00 4.47
C SER A 87 3.34 4.82 3.25
N GLU A 88 4.29 5.15 2.36
CA GLU A 88 4.02 5.85 1.10
C GLU A 88 3.09 5.05 0.18
N LEU A 89 3.29 3.74 0.10
CA LEU A 89 2.43 2.83 -0.66
C LEU A 89 0.98 2.86 -0.13
N LEU A 90 0.80 2.81 1.18
CA LEU A 90 -0.53 2.89 1.81
C LEU A 90 -1.21 4.23 1.57
N GLU A 91 -0.49 5.35 1.72
CA GLU A 91 -1.04 6.67 1.42
C GLU A 91 -1.48 6.80 -0.03
N ARG A 92 -0.69 6.27 -0.97
CA ARG A 92 -1.03 6.28 -2.40
C ARG A 92 -2.26 5.41 -2.68
N TYR A 93 -2.32 4.23 -2.06
CA TYR A 93 -3.46 3.32 -2.18
C TYR A 93 -4.75 3.97 -1.66
N ASP A 94 -4.70 4.63 -0.50
CA ASP A 94 -5.85 5.32 0.07
C ASP A 94 -6.29 6.51 -0.79
N ARG A 95 -5.36 7.31 -1.34
CA ARG A 95 -5.73 8.39 -2.27
C ARG A 95 -6.45 7.87 -3.52
N LEU A 96 -6.01 6.75 -4.07
CA LEU A 96 -6.67 6.12 -5.22
C LEU A 96 -8.07 5.57 -4.86
N ARG A 97 -8.27 5.14 -3.61
CA ARG A 97 -9.55 4.62 -3.12
C ARG A 97 -10.54 5.71 -2.74
N TYR A 98 -10.05 6.85 -2.25
CA TYR A 98 -10.85 7.91 -1.64
C TYR A 98 -10.75 9.26 -2.37
N ASP A 99 -10.61 9.27 -3.69
CA ASP A 99 -10.76 10.50 -4.50
C ASP A 99 -12.24 10.87 -4.73
N ARG A 100 -13.11 10.58 -3.75
CA ARG A 100 -14.50 11.02 -3.80
C ARG A 100 -14.55 12.49 -3.40
N LYS A 101 -15.26 13.29 -4.18
CA LYS A 101 -15.50 14.70 -3.91
C LYS A 101 -16.98 15.00 -4.11
N GLY A 102 -17.48 15.96 -3.34
CA GLY A 102 -18.85 16.45 -3.46
C GLY A 102 -19.78 15.94 -2.38
N ILE A 103 -21.05 16.26 -2.55
CA ILE A 103 -22.11 16.04 -1.56
C ILE A 103 -23.09 15.04 -2.14
N GLU A 104 -23.14 13.83 -1.58
CA GLU A 104 -24.11 12.82 -1.98
C GLU A 104 -25.47 13.07 -1.35
N GLN A 105 -26.53 12.72 -2.07
CA GLN A 105 -27.92 12.82 -1.60
C GLN A 105 -28.51 11.44 -1.33
N PRO A 106 -29.41 11.33 -0.32
CA PRO A 106 -29.85 12.39 0.58
C PRO A 106 -28.78 12.76 1.62
N SER A 107 -28.51 14.05 1.84
CA SER A 107 -27.73 14.55 2.97
C SER A 107 -28.21 15.94 3.36
N TYR A 108 -27.97 16.35 4.61
CA TYR A 108 -28.28 17.69 5.08
C TYR A 108 -26.99 18.43 5.40
N VAL A 109 -26.80 19.60 4.78
CA VAL A 109 -25.70 20.51 5.06
C VAL A 109 -26.30 21.87 5.40
N SER A 110 -26.09 22.32 6.62
CA SER A 110 -26.57 23.65 7.03
C SER A 110 -25.96 24.73 6.14
N PRO A 111 -26.74 25.73 5.71
CA PRO A 111 -26.21 26.93 5.03
C PRO A 111 -25.18 27.72 5.86
N LYS A 112 -25.11 27.48 7.17
CA LYS A 112 -24.12 28.10 8.08
C LYS A 112 -22.87 27.26 8.31
N ALA A 113 -22.76 26.10 7.67
CA ALA A 113 -21.54 25.30 7.71
C ALA A 113 -20.47 25.90 6.78
N THR A 114 -19.22 25.84 7.20
CA THR A 114 -18.04 26.23 6.41
C THR A 114 -17.30 24.99 5.97
N LEU A 115 -17.50 24.59 4.72
CA LEU A 115 -16.82 23.42 4.17
C LEU A 115 -15.42 23.78 3.63
N GLY A 116 -14.47 22.88 3.85
CA GLY A 116 -13.16 22.95 3.21
C GLY A 116 -13.21 22.71 1.69
N ARG A 117 -12.06 22.89 1.02
CA ARG A 117 -11.92 22.50 -0.40
C ARG A 117 -11.82 20.98 -0.50
N ASP A 118 -12.41 20.41 -1.57
CA ASP A 118 -12.35 18.98 -1.89
C ASP A 118 -12.94 18.03 -0.82
N VAL A 119 -13.96 18.47 -0.07
CA VAL A 119 -14.66 17.61 0.89
C VAL A 119 -15.55 16.58 0.18
N TYR A 120 -15.73 15.45 0.85
CA TYR A 120 -16.76 14.45 0.52
C TYR A 120 -17.75 14.34 1.68
N ILE A 121 -19.03 14.56 1.39
CA ILE A 121 -20.13 14.37 2.33
C ILE A 121 -20.92 13.17 1.85
N GLY A 122 -20.83 12.08 2.61
CA GLY A 122 -21.52 10.84 2.31
C GLY A 122 -23.02 10.95 2.45
N THR A 123 -23.72 10.00 1.84
CA THR A 123 -25.17 9.86 1.98
C THR A 123 -25.57 9.72 3.47
N PHE A 124 -26.66 10.37 3.86
CA PHE A 124 -27.24 10.46 5.20
C PHE A 124 -26.41 11.20 6.25
N CYS A 125 -25.32 11.87 5.86
CA CYS A 125 -24.63 12.80 6.76
C CYS A 125 -25.50 14.02 7.09
N HIS A 126 -25.37 14.51 8.32
CA HIS A 126 -26.00 15.75 8.80
C HIS A 126 -24.92 16.69 9.34
N ILE A 127 -24.66 17.77 8.61
CA ILE A 127 -23.70 18.81 8.99
C ILE A 127 -24.46 20.00 9.58
N GLY A 128 -24.25 20.25 10.86
CA GLY A 128 -24.93 21.31 11.62
C GLY A 128 -24.31 22.70 11.45
N ASP A 129 -24.93 23.67 12.10
CA ASP A 129 -24.43 25.05 12.15
C ASP A 129 -23.03 25.10 12.81
N GLY A 130 -22.12 25.91 12.26
CA GLY A 130 -20.81 26.19 12.88
C GLY A 130 -19.76 25.09 12.75
N VAL A 131 -20.03 24.07 11.93
CA VAL A 131 -19.00 23.12 11.42
C VAL A 131 -18.16 23.79 10.34
#